data_AF-A0A966R5U0-F1
#
_entry.id   AF-A0A966R5U0-F1
#
_cell.length_a   1.000
_cell.length_b   1.000
_cell.length_c   1.000
_cell.angle_alpha   90.00
_cell.angle_beta   90.00
_cell.angle_gamma   90.00
#
_symmetry.space_group_name_H-M   'P 1'
#
loop_
_entity.id
_entity.type
_entity.pdbx_description
1 polymer ?
#
loop_
_entity_poly.entity_id
_entity_poly.type
_entity_poly.pdbx_seq_one_letter_code
_entity_poly.pdbx_strand_id
1 'polypeptide(L)'
;MFQIFVRLPTNRTLVLDVERGMTGRDIKRLIWWREGIPVEIQWLSTGARLLNDDKKLYELNIERESTVWCHIRGAVDEENPQYS
;
A
#
# COMPACT_ATOMS: atom_id res chain seq x y z
N MET A 1 2.38 15.89 -8.34
CA MET A 1 2.20 15.31 -6.99
C MET A 1 0.72 15.29 -6.62
N PHE A 2 0.27 14.23 -5.96
CA PHE A 2 -1.08 14.06 -5.43
C PHE A 2 -1.03 13.18 -4.18
N GLN A 3 -2.11 13.15 -3.40
CA GLN A 3 -2.18 12.37 -2.17
C GLN A 3 -3.00 11.10 -2.36
N ILE A 4 -2.54 10.04 -1.70
CA ILE A 4 -3.26 8.77 -1.58
C ILE A 4 -3.41 8.40 -0.11
N PHE A 5 -4.40 7.57 0.17
CA PHE A 5 -4.63 7.00 1.49
C PHE A 5 -4.07 5.58 1.52
N VAL A 6 -3.20 5.30 2.49
CA VAL A 6 -2.70 3.94 2.72
C VAL A 6 -3.30 3.41 4.02
N ARG A 7 -4.09 2.35 3.93
CA ARG A 7 -4.62 1.63 5.08
C ARG A 7 -3.62 0.57 5.53
N LEU A 8 -3.13 0.71 6.76
CA LEU A 8 -2.24 -0.24 7.42
C LEU A 8 -3.04 -1.38 8.06
N PRO A 9 -2.43 -2.56 8.31
CA PRO A 9 -3.10 -3.66 9.00
C PRO A 9 -3.45 -3.31 10.45
N THR A 10 -2.77 -2.33 11.05
CA THR A 10 -3.10 -1.80 12.38
C THR A 10 -4.36 -0.92 12.39
N ASN A 11 -5.23 -1.00 11.38
CA ASN A 11 -6.41 -0.16 11.17
C ASN A 11 -6.16 1.36 11.14
N ARG A 12 -4.91 1.78 10.87
CA ARG A 12 -4.53 3.19 10.72
C ARG A 12 -4.50 3.60 9.25
N THR A 13 -4.86 4.85 8.97
CA THR A 13 -4.78 5.43 7.63
C THR A 13 -3.64 6.44 7.59
N LEU A 14 -2.67 6.21 6.69
CA LEU A 14 -1.62 7.15 6.37
C LEU A 14 -1.97 7.95 5.12
N VAL A 15 -1.56 9.21 5.08
CA VAL A 15 -1.62 10.05 3.88
C VAL A 15 -0.22 10.12 3.29
N LEU A 16 -0.04 9.67 2.05
CA LEU A 16 1.23 9.73 1.35
C LEU A 16 1.13 10.65 0.13
N ASP A 17 2.11 11.56 0.01
CA ASP A 17 2.31 12.35 -1.18
C ASP A 17 3.08 11.53 -2.21
N VAL A 18 2.46 11.29 -3.36
CA VAL A 18 3.01 10.47 -4.45
C VAL A 18 2.97 11.23 -5.77
N GLU A 19 3.69 10.72 -6.75
CA GLU A 19 3.71 11.25 -8.10
C GLU A 19 3.28 10.20 -9.13
N ARG A 20 2.69 10.64 -10.25
CA ARG A 20 2.21 9.73 -11.31
C ARG A 20 3.32 8.82 -11.85
N GLY A 21 4.56 9.29 -11.81
CA GLY A 21 5.74 8.55 -12.26
C GLY A 21 6.27 7.51 -11.28
N MET A 22 5.80 7.51 -10.03
CA MET A 22 6.23 6.52 -9.03
C MET A 22 5.69 5.13 -9.34
N THR A 23 6.35 4.13 -8.78
CA THR A 23 5.97 2.72 -8.89
C THR A 23 5.34 2.20 -7.60
N GLY A 24 4.73 1.02 -7.65
CA GLY A 24 4.26 0.34 -6.43
C GLY A 24 5.38 0.14 -5.40
N ARG A 25 6.61 -0.15 -5.85
CA ARG A 25 7.78 -0.28 -4.98
C ARG A 25 8.13 1.03 -4.26
N ASP A 26 7.96 2.17 -4.91
CA ASP A 26 8.23 3.48 -4.29
C ASP A 26 7.24 3.76 -3.15
N ILE A 27 5.96 3.39 -3.32
CA ILE A 27 4.96 3.49 -2.24
C ILE A 27 5.39 2.64 -1.04
N LYS A 28 5.82 1.39 -1.25
CA LYS A 28 6.30 0.53 -0.15
C LYS A 28 7.48 1.14 0.59
N ARG A 29 8.41 1.77 -0.13
CA ARG A 29 9.54 2.50 0.48
C ARG A 29 9.07 3.67 1.34
N LEU A 30 8.07 4.43 0.89
CA LEU A 30 7.49 5.51 1.68
C LEU A 30 6.85 4.98 2.97
N ILE A 31 6.13 3.85 2.89
CA ILE A 31 5.54 3.19 4.07
C ILE A 31 6.65 2.71 5.02
N TRP A 32 7.72 2.09 4.50
CA TRP A 32 8.86 1.69 5.33
C TRP A 32 9.52 2.89 6.03
N TRP A 33 9.68 4.00 5.32
CA TRP A 33 10.24 5.22 5.92
C TRP A 33 9.35 5.80 7.02
N ARG A 34 8.02 5.66 6.91
CA ARG A 34 7.04 6.22 7.85
C ARG A 34 6.79 5.29 9.06
N GLU A 35 6.64 4.00 8.82
CA GLU A 35 6.22 3.01 9.83
C GLU A 35 7.34 2.05 10.25
N GLY A 36 8.43 1.95 9.49
CA GLY A 36 9.53 1.00 9.73
C GLY A 36 9.27 -0.43 9.25
N ILE A 37 8.16 -0.69 8.54
CA ILE A 37 7.79 -2.05 8.08
C ILE A 37 8.67 -2.44 6.88
N PRO A 38 9.41 -3.57 6.88
CA PRO A 38 10.27 -3.93 5.74
C PRO A 38 9.50 -4.10 4.42
N VAL A 39 10.01 -3.52 3.33
CA VAL A 39 9.37 -3.58 1.99
C VAL A 39 9.14 -5.01 1.50
N GLU A 40 10.03 -5.94 1.85
CA GLU A 40 10.00 -7.34 1.42
C GLU A 40 8.79 -8.12 1.97
N ILE A 41 8.28 -7.72 3.14
CA ILE A 41 7.11 -8.34 3.78
C ILE A 41 5.83 -7.56 3.54
N GLN A 42 5.90 -6.39 2.90
CA GLN A 42 4.74 -5.56 2.56
C GLN A 42 4.14 -5.97 1.21
N TRP A 43 2.80 -6.02 1.19
CA TRP A 43 2.02 -6.12 -0.04
C TRP A 43 0.99 -5.02 -0.12
N LEU A 44 0.85 -4.44 -1.31
CA LEU A 44 -0.10 -3.38 -1.53
C LEU A 44 -1.22 -3.88 -2.44
N SER A 45 -2.46 -3.56 -2.11
CA SER A 45 -3.62 -3.82 -2.95
C SER A 45 -4.54 -2.60 -3.06
N THR A 46 -5.24 -2.49 -4.18
CA THR A 46 -6.31 -1.51 -4.38
C THR A 46 -7.62 -2.29 -4.50
N GLY A 47 -8.40 -2.32 -3.42
CA GLY A 47 -9.57 -3.20 -3.33
C GLY A 47 -9.18 -4.66 -3.56
N ALA A 48 -9.78 -5.29 -4.58
CA ALA A 48 -9.53 -6.68 -4.95
C ALA A 48 -8.28 -6.90 -5.84
N ARG A 49 -7.53 -5.85 -6.20
CA ARG A 49 -6.39 -5.95 -7.12
C ARG A 49 -5.07 -5.77 -6.40
N LEU A 50 -4.19 -6.78 -6.46
CA LEU A 50 -2.82 -6.64 -5.98
C LEU A 50 -2.02 -5.69 -6.90
N LEU A 51 -1.27 -4.79 -6.30
CA LEU A 51 -0.40 -3.87 -7.01
C LEU A 51 0.88 -4.59 -7.43
N ASN A 52 1.36 -4.27 -8.63
CA ASN A 52 2.63 -4.76 -9.11
C ASN A 52 3.72 -3.71 -8.83
N ASP A 53 4.79 -4.14 -8.18
CA ASP A 53 5.89 -3.29 -7.74
C ASP A 53 6.60 -2.58 -8.89
N ASP A 54 6.63 -3.20 -10.08
CA ASP A 54 7.28 -2.67 -11.28
C ASP A 54 6.35 -1.78 -12.13
N LYS A 55 5.06 -1.72 -11.80
CA LYS A 55 4.09 -0.88 -12.52
C LYS A 55 4.01 0.51 -11.91
N LYS A 56 3.81 1.50 -12.79
CA LYS A 56 3.63 2.89 -12.38
C LYS A 56 2.22 3.14 -11.85
N LEU A 57 2.06 4.15 -11.01
CA LEU A 57 0.75 4.46 -10.39
C LEU A 57 -0.35 4.73 -11.43
N TYR A 58 -0.01 5.39 -12.55
CA TYR A 58 -0.97 5.61 -13.63
C TYR A 58 -1.42 4.32 -14.32
N GLU A 59 -0.58 3.28 -14.36
CA GLU A 59 -0.92 1.98 -14.97
C GLU A 59 -1.76 1.11 -14.03
N LEU A 60 -1.68 1.41 -12.74
CA LEU A 60 -2.42 0.74 -11.67
C LEU A 60 -3.79 1.40 -11.42
N ASN A 61 -4.15 2.43 -12.19
CA ASN A 61 -5.31 3.29 -11.97
C ASN A 61 -5.34 3.89 -10.56
N ILE A 62 -4.18 4.18 -9.98
CA ILE A 62 -4.10 4.92 -8.73
C ILE A 62 -4.16 6.41 -9.04
N GLU A 63 -5.20 7.05 -8.52
CA GLU A 63 -5.43 8.48 -8.66
C GLU A 63 -5.41 9.18 -7.29
N ARG A 64 -5.67 10.49 -7.29
CA ARG A 64 -5.87 11.28 -6.08
C ARG A 64 -6.95 10.62 -5.22
N GLU A 65 -6.74 10.62 -3.91
CA GLU A 65 -7.68 10.08 -2.91
C GLU A 65 -7.96 8.57 -3.06
N SER A 66 -7.17 7.86 -3.86
CA SER A 66 -7.23 6.39 -3.92
C SER A 66 -6.82 5.79 -2.58
N THR A 67 -7.50 4.71 -2.20
CA THR A 67 -7.17 3.93 -0.99
C THR A 67 -6.39 2.68 -1.37
N VAL A 68 -5.14 2.61 -0.91
CA VAL A 68 -4.25 1.46 -1.03
C VAL A 68 -4.24 0.73 0.31
N TRP A 69 -4.43 -0.57 0.29
CA TRP A 69 -4.36 -1.43 1.46
C TRP A 69 -2.97 -2.04 1.55
N CYS A 70 -2.32 -1.88 2.69
CA CYS A 70 -1.06 -2.51 3.01
C CYS A 70 -1.33 -3.76 3.85
N HIS A 71 -0.82 -4.89 3.38
CA HIS A 71 -0.85 -6.18 4.05
C HIS A 71 0.58 -6.58 4.41
N ILE A 72 0.76 -7.33 5.49
CA ILE A 72 2.09 -7.76 5.94
C ILE A 72 2.13 -9.29 5.99
N ARG A 73 3.16 -9.88 5.37
CA ARG A 73 3.41 -11.32 5.46
C ARG A 73 3.78 -11.71 6.89
N GLY A 74 2.88 -12.41 7.57
CA GLY A 74 3.11 -12.93 8.92
C GLY A 74 2.63 -12.01 10.05
N ALA A 75 2.04 -10.86 9.73
CA ALA A 75 1.11 -10.25 10.68
C ALA A 75 -0.20 -11.05 10.57
N VAL A 76 -0.46 -11.89 11.56
CA VAL A 76 -1.82 -12.40 11.78
C VAL A 76 -2.69 -11.17 12.02
N ASP A 77 -3.48 -10.79 11.02
CA ASP A 77 -4.65 -9.94 11.24
C ASP A 77 -5.58 -10.77 12.14
N GLU A 78 -5.47 -10.60 13.46
CA GLU A 78 -6.39 -11.17 14.46
C GLU A 78 -7.85 -10.75 14.22
N GLU A 79 -8.11 -9.84 13.26
CA GLU A 79 -9.44 -9.36 12.89
C GLU A 79 -9.86 -9.65 11.43
N ASN A 80 -9.18 -10.55 10.69
CA ASN A 80 -9.63 -10.94 9.34
C ASN A 80 -9.82 -12.47 9.19
N PRO A 81 -11.03 -13.00 9.47
CA PRO A 81 -11.33 -14.44 9.41
C PRO A 81 -11.41 -15.02 7.98
N GLN A 82 -11.11 -14.25 6.93
CA GLN A 82 -11.29 -14.69 5.54
C GLN A 82 -10.18 -15.65 5.02
N TYR A 83 -9.17 -15.97 5.82
CA TYR A 83 -8.07 -16.87 5.43
C TYR A 83 -7.90 -18.06 6.39
N SER A 84 -9.02 -18.67 6.82
CA SER A 84 -9.04 -19.99 7.47
C SER A 84 -9.50 -21.08 6.51
#